data_AF-A0A6C0L6Q1-F1
#
_entry.id   AF-A0A6C0L6Q1-F1
#
_cell.length_a   1.000
_cell.length_b   1.000
_cell.length_c   1.000
_cell.angle_alpha   90.00
_cell.angle_beta   90.00
_cell.angle_gamma   90.00
#
_symmetry.space_group_name_H-M   'P 1'
#
loop_
_entity.id
_entity.type
_entity.pdbx_description
1 polymer ?
#
loop_
_entity_poly.entity_id
_entity_poly.type
_entity_poly.pdbx_seq_one_letter_code
_entity_poly.pdbx_strand_id
1 'polypeptide(L)'
;MYRIHELPVLQNEVRRHLAAYYEQYWEPPYLSPYYRERQFHYARLGIKAVILAQRLRKLVGLPGTRLDATEWSAQLVLSRVWRKKRKERTEAKIRRLRKKTGENS
;
A
#
# COMPACT_ATOMS: atom_id res chain seq x y z
N MET A 1 19.18 11.23 -3.41
CA MET A 1 19.44 9.99 -4.17
C MET A 1 18.91 8.70 -3.51
N TYR A 2 19.02 8.49 -2.19
CA TYR A 2 18.64 7.24 -1.51
C TYR A 2 17.19 6.74 -1.67
N ARG A 3 16.21 7.61 -1.92
CA ARG A 3 14.79 7.22 -2.00
C ARG A 3 14.43 6.33 -3.20
N ILE A 4 15.24 6.32 -4.26
CA ILE A 4 15.02 5.44 -5.43
C ILE A 4 15.40 4.01 -5.08
N HIS A 5 16.52 3.82 -4.39
CA HIS A 5 16.99 2.51 -3.94
C HIS A 5 16.12 1.92 -2.82
N GLU A 6 15.34 2.74 -2.12
CA GLU A 6 14.36 2.27 -1.13
C GLU A 6 13.22 1.46 -1.77
N LEU A 7 12.82 1.76 -3.01
CA LEU A 7 11.68 1.08 -3.65
C LEU A 7 11.89 -0.44 -3.83
N PRO A 8 13.02 -0.91 -4.39
CA PRO A 8 13.32 -2.34 -4.47
C PRO A 8 13.33 -3.03 -3.11
N VAL A 9 13.86 -2.36 -2.07
CA VAL A 9 13.90 -2.90 -0.70
C VAL A 9 12.48 -3.10 -0.17
N LEU A 10 11.64 -2.07 -0.26
CA LEU A 10 10.23 -2.16 0.15
C LEU A 10 9.44 -3.20 -0.66
N GLN A 11 9.77 -3.35 -1.96
CA GLN A 11 9.15 -4.39 -2.79
C GLN A 11 9.53 -5.78 -2.31
N ASN A 12 10.79 -6.01 -1.93
CA ASN A 12 11.24 -7.29 -1.38
C ASN A 12 10.57 -7.59 -0.02
N GLU A 13 10.44 -6.59 0.85
CA GLU A 13 9.70 -6.73 2.12
C GLU A 13 8.24 -7.13 1.88
N VAL A 14 7.55 -6.47 0.96
CA VAL A 14 6.18 -6.80 0.59
C VAL A 14 6.09 -8.20 0.02
N ARG A 15 7.02 -8.62 -0.84
CA ARG A 15 7.06 -9.99 -1.39
C ARG A 15 7.20 -11.03 -0.29
N ARG A 16 8.11 -10.82 0.67
CA ARG A 16 8.30 -11.73 1.81
C ARG A 16 7.05 -11.80 2.68
N HIS A 17 6.45 -10.65 3.00
CA HIS A 17 5.19 -10.60 3.75
C HIS A 17 4.06 -11.35 3.03
N LEU A 18 3.89 -11.13 1.73
CA LEU A 18 2.85 -11.78 0.95
C LEU A 18 3.09 -13.27 0.78
N ALA A 19 4.33 -13.73 0.69
CA ALA A 19 4.65 -15.15 0.69
C ALA A 19 4.19 -15.80 2.01
N ALA A 20 4.56 -15.22 3.16
CA ALA A 20 4.12 -15.72 4.46
C ALA A 20 2.58 -15.68 4.62
N TYR A 21 1.94 -14.63 4.12
CA TYR A 21 0.47 -14.51 4.14
C TYR A 21 -0.20 -15.52 3.21
N TYR A 22 0.41 -15.82 2.06
CA TYR A 22 -0.11 -16.82 1.13
C TYR A 22 -0.09 -18.21 1.77
N GLU A 23 1.02 -18.62 2.39
CA GLU A 23 1.13 -19.90 3.11
C GLU A 23 0.01 -20.09 4.16
N GLN A 24 -0.48 -19.01 4.77
CA GLN A 24 -1.56 -19.07 5.75
C GLN A 24 -2.97 -19.13 5.14
N TYR A 25 -3.16 -18.66 3.91
CA TYR A 25 -4.47 -18.40 3.31
C TYR A 25 -4.59 -18.93 1.86
N TRP A 26 -3.73 -19.85 1.44
CA TRP A 26 -3.68 -20.35 0.05
C TRP A 26 -4.88 -21.22 -0.31
N GLU A 27 -5.51 -21.87 0.67
CA GLU A 27 -6.58 -22.82 0.45
C GLU A 27 -7.95 -22.12 0.29
N PRO A 28 -8.75 -22.49 -0.74
CA PRO A 28 -10.14 -22.03 -0.85
C PRO A 28 -10.97 -22.46 0.37
N PRO A 29 -11.89 -21.62 0.90
CA PRO A 29 -12.35 -20.31 0.38
C PRO A 29 -11.55 -19.11 0.89
N TYR A 30 -10.45 -19.32 1.61
CA TYR A 30 -9.72 -18.28 2.35
C TYR A 30 -8.76 -17.44 1.50
N LEU A 31 -8.74 -17.66 0.18
CA LEU A 31 -7.89 -16.95 -0.76
C LEU A 31 -8.25 -15.46 -0.96
N SER A 32 -9.51 -15.08 -0.69
CA SER A 32 -9.98 -13.70 -0.80
C SER A 32 -9.19 -12.70 0.07
N PRO A 33 -8.92 -12.99 1.37
CA PRO A 33 -7.96 -12.27 2.19
C PRO A 33 -6.60 -12.01 1.54
N TYR A 34 -6.00 -13.02 0.89
CA TYR A 34 -4.69 -12.88 0.24
C TYR A 34 -4.70 -11.84 -0.87
N TYR A 35 -5.69 -11.88 -1.76
CA TYR A 35 -5.81 -10.88 -2.83
C TYR A 35 -5.97 -9.46 -2.29
N ARG A 36 -6.75 -9.29 -1.21
CA ARG A 36 -6.93 -7.98 -0.57
C ARG A 36 -5.63 -7.47 0.05
N GLU A 37 -4.85 -8.35 0.68
CA GLU A 37 -3.56 -8.00 1.26
C GLU A 37 -2.55 -7.61 0.19
N ARG A 38 -2.48 -8.39 -0.90
CA ARG A 38 -1.65 -8.11 -2.08
C ARG A 38 -1.98 -6.75 -2.68
N GLN A 39 -3.25 -6.48 -2.97
CA GLN A 39 -3.71 -5.22 -3.53
C GLN A 39 -3.35 -4.04 -2.63
N PHE A 40 -3.51 -4.17 -1.30
CA PHE A 40 -3.22 -3.10 -0.36
C PHE A 40 -1.74 -2.70 -0.35
N HIS A 41 -0.82 -3.67 -0.32
CA HIS A 41 0.62 -3.39 -0.30
C HIS A 41 1.16 -2.92 -1.65
N TYR A 42 0.74 -3.53 -2.76
CA TYR A 42 1.17 -3.08 -4.08
C TYR A 42 0.60 -1.72 -4.45
N ALA A 43 -0.63 -1.37 -4.03
CA ALA A 43 -1.16 -0.03 -4.21
C ALA A 43 -0.29 1.03 -3.49
N ARG A 44 0.15 0.76 -2.25
CA ARG A 44 1.08 1.63 -1.52
C ARG A 44 2.39 1.83 -2.28
N LEU A 45 2.98 0.75 -2.78
CA LEU A 45 4.24 0.80 -3.53
C LEU A 45 4.09 1.59 -4.83
N GLY A 46 3.02 1.34 -5.59
CA GLY A 46 2.71 2.06 -6.82
C GLY A 46 2.55 3.56 -6.59
N ILE A 47 1.80 3.97 -5.56
CA ILE A 47 1.65 5.39 -5.19
C ILE A 47 3.01 6.01 -4.84
N LYS A 48 3.84 5.33 -4.03
CA LYS A 48 5.20 5.80 -3.72
C LYS A 48 6.06 5.96 -4.98
N ALA A 49 6.01 4.99 -5.89
CA ALA A 49 6.78 5.00 -7.13
C ALA A 49 6.39 6.18 -8.05
N VAL A 50 5.09 6.43 -8.22
CA VAL A 50 4.60 7.57 -9.01
C VAL A 50 5.07 8.91 -8.43
N ILE A 51 4.96 9.09 -7.11
CA ILE A 51 5.44 10.31 -6.44
C ILE A 51 6.94 10.50 -6.64
N LEU A 52 7.73 9.43 -6.57
CA LEU A 52 9.16 9.48 -6.83
C LEU A 52 9.47 9.84 -8.28
N ALA A 53 8.77 9.24 -9.25
CA ALA A 53 8.92 9.57 -10.66
C ALA A 53 8.60 11.05 -10.95
N GLN A 54 7.54 11.59 -10.35
CA GLN A 54 7.19 13.02 -10.46
C GLN A 54 8.29 13.93 -9.91
N ARG A 55 8.85 13.59 -8.75
CA ARG A 55 9.95 14.35 -8.15
C ARG A 55 11.20 14.31 -9.03
N LEU A 56 11.53 13.16 -9.60
CA LEU A 56 12.69 13.03 -10.48
C LEU A 56 12.53 13.84 -11.77
N ARG A 57 11.35 13.83 -12.37
CA ARG A 57 11.06 14.67 -13.55
C ARG A 57 11.27 16.15 -13.25
N LYS A 58 10.75 16.63 -12.11
CA LYS A 58 10.96 18.03 -11.67
C LYS A 58 12.44 18.38 -11.50
N LEU A 59 13.24 17.47 -10.95
CA LEU A 59 14.68 17.69 -10.75
C LEU A 59 15.46 17.77 -12.07
N VAL A 60 15.04 17.04 -13.12
CA VAL A 60 15.71 17.00 -14.42
C VAL A 60 15.09 17.99 -15.43
N GLY A 61 14.12 18.82 -14.99
CA GLY A 61 13.46 19.79 -15.87
C GLY A 61 12.51 19.16 -16.91
N LEU A 62 12.09 17.91 -16.70
CA LEU A 62 11.13 17.22 -17.58
C LEU A 62 9.69 17.69 -17.32
N PRO A 63 8.82 17.68 -18.34
CA PRO A 63 7.43 18.04 -18.18
C PRO A 63 6.71 17.12 -17.18
N GLY A 64 5.76 17.72 -16.45
CA GLY A 64 4.92 17.03 -15.48
C GLY A 64 4.17 15.84 -16.09
N THR A 65 3.78 14.89 -15.23
CA THR A 65 2.95 13.75 -15.67
C THR A 65 1.50 14.17 -15.85
N ARG A 66 0.74 13.50 -16.72
CA ARG A 66 -0.73 13.62 -16.75
C ARG A 66 -1.43 12.76 -15.68
N LEU A 67 -0.66 11.97 -14.94
CA LEU A 67 -1.15 11.03 -13.92
C LEU A 67 -1.76 11.71 -12.69
N ASP A 68 -1.60 13.02 -12.56
CA ASP A 68 -2.14 13.89 -11.52
C ASP A 68 -2.96 15.07 -12.09
N ALA A 69 -3.19 15.11 -13.40
CA ALA A 69 -3.75 16.29 -14.07
C ALA A 69 -5.25 16.53 -13.84
N THR A 70 -6.02 15.47 -13.54
CA THR A 70 -7.47 15.55 -13.40
C THR A 70 -7.90 14.94 -12.07
N GLU A 71 -9.04 15.33 -11.52
CA GLU A 71 -9.59 14.75 -10.28
C GLU A 71 -9.81 13.23 -10.35
N TRP A 72 -10.12 12.72 -11.54
CA TRP A 72 -10.28 11.29 -11.86
C TRP A 72 -8.96 10.58 -12.17
N SER A 73 -7.83 11.27 -12.01
CA SER A 73 -6.54 10.68 -12.30
C SER A 73 -6.26 9.48 -11.40
N ALA A 74 -5.67 8.44 -11.99
CA ALA A 74 -5.43 7.17 -11.31
C ALA A 74 -4.66 7.36 -10.00
N GLN A 75 -3.70 8.29 -9.96
CA GLN A 75 -2.92 8.57 -8.74
C GLN A 75 -3.79 9.14 -7.62
N LEU A 76 -4.65 10.11 -7.90
CA LEU A 76 -5.51 10.73 -6.90
C LEU A 76 -6.54 9.73 -6.37
N VAL A 77 -7.19 8.98 -7.26
CA VAL A 77 -8.18 7.95 -6.89
C VAL A 77 -7.53 6.87 -6.03
N LEU A 78 -6.41 6.29 -6.48
CA LEU A 78 -5.70 5.26 -5.72
C LEU A 78 -5.22 5.78 -4.37
N SER A 79 -4.70 7.00 -4.32
CA SER A 79 -4.26 7.62 -3.06
C SER A 79 -5.41 7.81 -2.07
N ARG A 80 -6.58 8.27 -2.54
CA ARG A 80 -7.79 8.44 -1.70
C ARG A 80 -8.27 7.10 -1.16
N VAL A 81 -8.44 6.10 -2.04
CA VAL A 81 -8.90 4.75 -1.66
C VAL A 81 -7.94 4.11 -0.67
N TRP A 82 -6.63 4.20 -0.94
CA TRP A 82 -5.63 3.60 -0.06
C TRP A 82 -5.59 4.26 1.32
N ARG A 83 -5.68 5.60 1.39
CA ARG A 83 -5.76 6.32 2.69
C ARG A 83 -6.99 5.90 3.49
N LYS A 84 -8.15 5.79 2.84
CA LYS A 84 -9.39 5.30 3.46
C LYS A 84 -9.18 3.89 4.03
N LYS A 85 -8.67 2.96 3.21
CA LYS A 85 -8.39 1.58 3.65
C LYS A 85 -7.34 1.48 4.76
N ARG A 86 -6.33 2.34 4.74
CA ARG A 86 -5.35 2.43 5.83
C ARG A 86 -6.03 2.83 7.13
N LYS A 87 -6.88 3.86 7.12
CA LYS A 87 -7.61 4.34 8.30
C LYS A 87 -8.49 3.23 8.88
N GLU A 88 -9.30 2.58 8.04
CA GLU A 88 -10.15 1.44 8.42
C GLU A 88 -9.33 0.31 9.09
N ARG A 89 -8.16 -0.03 8.55
CA ARG A 89 -7.27 -1.05 9.14
C ARG A 89 -6.70 -0.64 10.49
N THR A 90 -6.29 0.62 10.64
CA THR A 90 -5.77 1.14 11.92
C THR A 90 -6.85 1.10 12.99
N GLU A 91 -8.06 1.55 12.67
CA GLU A 91 -9.21 1.53 13.57
C GLU A 91 -9.59 0.09 13.97
N ALA A 92 -9.61 -0.83 13.00
CA ALA A 92 -9.84 -2.25 13.28
C ALA A 92 -8.77 -2.85 14.19
N LYS A 93 -7.49 -2.49 14.00
CA LYS A 93 -6.38 -2.93 14.86
C LYS A 93 -6.54 -2.40 16.29
N ILE A 94 -6.85 -1.11 16.44
CA ILE A 94 -7.10 -0.49 17.76
C ILE A 94 -8.28 -1.18 18.46
N ARG A 95 -9.38 -1.45 17.75
CA ARG A 95 -10.54 -2.16 18.30
C ARG A 95 -10.18 -3.57 18.77
N ARG A 96 -9.38 -4.32 17.99
CA ARG A 96 -8.90 -5.66 18.37
C ARG A 96 -8.01 -5.61 19.62
N LEU A 97 -7.10 -4.64 19.71
CA LEU A 97 -6.24 -4.46 20.89
C LEU A 97 -7.04 -4.16 22.15
N ARG A 98 -8.02 -3.24 22.06
CA ARG A 98 -8.91 -2.90 23.18
C ARG A 98 -9.72 -4.10 23.69
N LYS A 99 -10.21 -4.93 22.76
CA LYS A 99 -10.94 -6.15 23.11
C LYS A 99 -10.04 -7.14 23.86
N LYS A 100 -8.83 -7.37 23.38
CA LYS A 100 -7.85 -8.26 24.03
C LYS A 100 -7.43 -7.80 25.43
N THR A 101 -7.32 -6.49 25.65
CA THR A 101 -7.03 -5.94 27.00
C THR A 101 -8.22 -6.06 27.95
N GLY A 102 -9.45 -5.98 27.46
CA GLY A 102 -10.67 -6.11 28.29
C GLY A 102 -11.08 -7.54 28.59
N GLU A 103 -10.68 -8.53 27.77
CA GLU A 103 -10.87 -9.96 28.04
C GLU A 103 -9.83 -10.54 29.01
N ASN A 104 -8.72 -9.82 29.23
CA ASN A 104 -7.64 -10.19 30.15
C ASN A 104 -7.74 -9.45 31.51
N SER A 105 -8.85 -8.75 31.78
CA SER A 105 -9.12 -8.03 33.04
C SER A 105 -10.20 -8.72 33.84
#